data_AF-A0A971GJK0-F1
#
_entry.id   AF-A0A971GJK0-F1
#
_cell.length_a   1.000
_cell.length_b   1.000
_cell.length_c   1.000
_cell.angle_alpha   90.00
_cell.angle_beta   90.00
_cell.angle_gamma   90.00
#
_symmetry.space_group_name_H-M   'P 1'
#
loop_
_entity.id
_entity.type
_entity.pdbx_description
1 polymer ?
#
loop_
_entity_poly.entity_id
_entity_poly.type
_entity_poly.pdbx_seq_one_letter_code
_entity_poly.pdbx_strand_id
1 'polypeptide(L)' 'KGIECVLYEPALKADSFFHSRNIKSLDEFKKISDVIVANRMHPDLEDVKDKVFTRDLFTRD' A
#
# COMPACT_ATOMS: atom_id res chain seq x y z
N LYS A 1 9.45 -14.21 -6.97
CA LYS A 1 8.43 -14.31 -8.04
C LYS A 1 7.37 -15.29 -7.55
N GLY A 2 6.08 -14.94 -7.60
CA GLY A 2 4.98 -15.79 -7.10
C GLY A 2 4.17 -15.22 -5.93
N ILE A 3 4.38 -13.95 -5.56
CA ILE A 3 3.57 -13.27 -4.53
C ILE A 3 2.51 -12.45 -5.25
N GLU A 4 1.26 -12.51 -4.80
CA GLU A 4 0.19 -11.63 -5.29
C GLU A 4 0.51 -10.19 -4.87
N CYS A 5 0.54 -9.29 -5.84
CA CYS A 5 0.72 -7.87 -5.59
C CYS A 5 -0.59 -7.14 -5.87
N VAL A 6 -0.96 -6.26 -4.94
CA VAL A 6 -2.05 -5.29 -5.10
C VAL A 6 -1.50 -3.89 -4.89
N LEU A 7 -2.18 -2.92 -5.50
CA LEU A 7 -1.82 -1.51 -5.44
C LEU A 7 -2.97 -0.73 -4.83
N TYR A 8 -2.65 0.29 -4.04
CA TYR A 8 -3.56 1.38 -3.72
C TYR A 8 -2.96 2.66 -4.28
N GLU A 9 -3.54 3.16 -5.37
CA GLU A 9 -3.11 4.41 -6.00
C GLU A 9 -4.35 5.22 -6.42
N PRO A 10 -4.78 6.19 -5.59
CA PRO A 10 -5.95 7.03 -5.85
C PRO A 10 -5.87 7.82 -7.16
N ALA A 11 -4.67 8.22 -7.59
CA ALA A 11 -4.50 8.96 -8.83
C ALA A 11 -4.60 8.06 -10.07
N LEU A 12 -4.45 6.74 -9.92
CA LEU A 12 -4.53 5.78 -11.00
C LEU A 12 -5.99 5.41 -11.28
N LYS A 13 -6.49 5.82 -12.45
CA LYS A 13 -7.86 5.50 -12.89
C LYS A 13 -8.03 4.05 -13.33
N ALA A 14 -6.98 3.40 -13.83
CA ALA A 14 -7.04 2.01 -14.27
C ALA A 14 -7.30 1.03 -13.12
N ASP A 15 -7.91 -0.11 -13.44
CA ASP A 15 -8.22 -1.19 -12.48
C ASP A 15 -7.02 -2.10 -12.19
N SER A 16 -5.96 -2.00 -12.99
CA SER A 16 -4.72 -2.75 -12.78
C SER A 16 -3.51 -2.02 -13.36
N PHE A 17 -2.33 -2.35 -12.85
CA PHE A 17 -1.04 -1.83 -13.29
C PHE A 17 0.04 -2.89 -13.03
N PHE A 18 0.90 -3.18 -14.01
CA PHE A 18 1.96 -4.20 -13.91
C PHE A 18 1.48 -5.54 -13.28
N HIS A 19 0.40 -6.10 -13.84
CA HIS A 19 -0.24 -7.35 -13.35
C HIS A 19 -0.74 -7.32 -11.90
N SER A 20 -0.81 -6.14 -11.29
CA SER A 20 -1.31 -5.93 -9.93
C SER A 20 -2.65 -5.23 -9.99
N ARG A 21 -3.62 -5.70 -9.20
CA ARG A 21 -4.96 -5.10 -9.11
C ARG A 21 -4.86 -3.77 -8.37
N ASN A 22 -5.51 -2.73 -8.88
CA ASN A 22 -5.62 -1.44 -8.21
C ASN A 22 -6.88 -1.38 -7.34
N ILE A 23 -6.70 -1.47 -6.03
CA ILE A 23 -7.76 -1.40 -5.04
C ILE A 23 -8.09 0.06 -4.76
N LYS A 24 -9.37 0.41 -4.89
CA LYS A 24 -9.83 1.80 -4.76
C LYS A 24 -10.15 2.20 -3.32
N SER A 25 -10.41 1.22 -2.45
CA SER A 25 -10.67 1.43 -1.03
C SER A 25 -9.41 1.20 -0.22
N LEU A 26 -8.99 2.21 0.53
CA LEU A 26 -7.85 2.08 1.43
C LEU A 26 -8.11 1.00 2.50
N ASP A 27 -9.32 0.95 3.04
CA ASP A 27 -9.70 -0.05 4.06
C ASP A 27 -9.65 -1.48 3.51
N GLU A 28 -10.05 -1.67 2.25
CA GLU A 28 -9.94 -2.96 1.58
C GLU A 28 -8.47 -3.34 1.37
N PHE A 29 -7.66 -2.39 0.86
CA PHE A 29 -6.23 -2.58 0.65
C PHE A 29 -5.53 -2.98 1.95
N LYS A 30 -5.82 -2.28 3.05
CA LYS A 30 -5.31 -2.62 4.39
C LYS A 30 -5.72 -4.02 4.81
N LYS A 31 -6.98 -4.41 4.63
CA LYS A 31 -7.48 -5.72 5.09
C LYS A 31 -6.84 -6.88 4.35
N ILE A 32 -6.67 -6.78 3.04
CA ILE A 32 -6.18 -7.88 2.23
C ILE A 32 -4.65 -8.00 2.21
N SER A 33 -3.93 -6.94 2.61
CA SER A 33 -2.47 -6.92 2.56
C SER A 33 -1.88 -7.56 3.83
N ASP A 34 -1.08 -8.62 3.64
CA ASP A 34 -0.26 -9.21 4.71
C ASP A 34 0.94 -8.31 5.04
N VAL A 35 1.53 -7.69 4.01
CA VAL A 35 2.64 -6.74 4.11
C VAL A 35 2.37 -5.58 3.16
N ILE A 36 2.50 -4.35 3.67
CA ILE A 36 2.33 -3.12 2.91
C ILE A 36 3.71 -2.51 2.70
N VAL A 37 4.11 -2.28 1.45
CA VAL A 37 5.34 -1.55 1.14
C VAL A 37 4.98 -0.11 0.79
N ALA A 38 5.50 0.83 1.56
CA ALA A 38 5.26 2.25 1.34
C ALA A 38 6.59 3.02 1.34
N ASN A 39 6.72 3.96 0.41
CA ASN A 39 7.93 4.80 0.36
C ASN A 39 8.05 5.70 1.60
N ARG A 40 6.90 6.15 2.15
CA ARG A 40 6.78 7.01 3.33
C ARG A 40 5.73 6.49 4.28
N MET A 41 5.91 6.72 5.58
CA MET A 41 4.84 6.48 6.55
C MET A 41 3.77 7.56 6.39
N HIS A 42 2.49 7.18 6.42
CA HIS A 42 1.36 8.10 6.30
C HIS A 42 0.39 7.89 7.47
N PRO A 43 -0.26 8.95 8.01
CA PRO A 43 -1.22 8.81 9.11
C PRO A 43 -2.33 7.79 8.83
N ASP A 44 -2.75 7.69 7.57
CA ASP A 44 -3.77 6.72 7.15
C ASP A 44 -3.33 5.27 7.27
N LEU A 45 -2.05 4.98 7.54
CA LEU A 45 -1.53 3.62 7.71
C LEU A 45 -1.12 3.34 9.17
N GLU A 46 -1.35 4.27 10.10
CA GLU A 46 -0.90 4.14 11.51
C GLU A 46 -1.61 2.96 12.23
N ASP A 47 -2.85 2.66 11.85
CA ASP A 47 -3.64 1.53 12.36
C ASP A 47 -3.13 0.15 11.90
N VAL A 48 -2.26 0.11 10.91
CA VAL A 48 -1.66 -1.12 10.35
C VAL A 48 -0.13 -1.05 10.31
N LYS A 49 0.47 -0.20 11.15
CA LYS A 49 1.90 0.08 11.17
C LYS A 49 2.78 -1.15 11.34
N ASP A 50 2.30 -2.14 12.09
CA ASP A 50 2.97 -3.42 12.34
C ASP A 50 3.26 -4.22 11.06
N LYS A 51 2.47 -3.99 10.00
CA LYS A 51 2.66 -4.62 8.69
C LYS A 51 3.11 -3.67 7.59
N VAL A 52 3.50 -2.44 7.92
CA VAL A 52 4.04 -1.47 6.96
C VAL A 52 5.56 -1.56 6.95
N PHE A 53 6.11 -1.99 5.82
CA PHE A 53 7.52 -1.91 5.53
C PHE A 53 7.84 -0.60 4.80
N THR A 54 8.56 0.28 5.47
CA THR A 54 9.08 1.52 4.91
C THR A 54 10.53 1.71 5.30
N ARG A 55 11.30 2.38 4.43
CA ARG A 55 12.66 2.85 4.74
C ARG A 55 12.68 4.33 5.10
N ASP A 56 11.53 4.91 5.41
CA ASP A 56 11.43 6.27 5.88
C ASP A 56 12.10 6.40 7.27
N LEU A 57 13.26 7.05 7.29
CA LEU A 57 14.08 7.22 8.50
C LEU A 57 13.76 8.52 9.24
N PHE A 58 13.14 9.48 8.57
CA PHE A 58 13.01 10.84 9.08
C PHE A 58 11.57 11.30 9.19
N THR A 59 10.59 10.58 8.62
CA THR A 59 9.19 10.99 8.53
C THR A 59 9.09 12.45 8.09
N ARG A 60 9.94 12.83 7.13
CA ARG A 60 10.12 14.19 6.63
C ARG A 60 9.78 14.20 5.15
N ASP A 61 8.67 14.89 4.88
CA ASP A 61 7.91 14.94 3.62
C ASP A 61 7.33 13.59 3.21
#